data_AF-A0A133N6B7-F1
#
_entry.id   AF-A0A133N6B7-F1
#
_cell.length_a   1.000
_cell.length_b   1.000
_cell.length_c   1.000
_cell.angle_alpha   90.00
_cell.angle_beta   90.00
_cell.angle_gamma   90.00
#
_symmetry.space_group_name_H-M   'P 1'
#
loop_
_entity.id
_entity.type
_entity.pdbx_description
1 polymer ?
#
loop_
_entity_poly.entity_id
_entity_poly.type
_entity_poly.pdbx_seq_one_letter_code
_entity_poly.pdbx_strand_id
1 'polypeptide(L)' 'MNRENTIVRLERFAEQKGLSYRKIAQMIGIGQSTLSEIRKGTYRGNEEEILLKLEDLMERHKKGIKRVDFSVETDTKKR' A
#
# COMPACT_ATOMS: atom_id res chain seq x y z
N MET A 1 -9.69 -3.28 -11.14
CA MET A 1 -8.62 -2.46 -10.55
C MET A 1 -7.40 -2.58 -11.46
N ASN A 2 -6.82 -1.48 -11.96
CA ASN A 2 -5.62 -1.57 -12.82
C ASN A 2 -4.36 -1.42 -11.96
N ARG A 3 -3.64 -2.53 -11.74
CA ARG A 3 -2.37 -2.61 -11.00
C ARG A 3 -1.39 -1.52 -11.42
N GLU A 4 -1.19 -1.32 -12.72
CA GLU A 4 -0.28 -0.31 -13.26
C GLU A 4 -0.65 1.12 -12.82
N ASN A 5 -1.94 1.45 -12.78
CA ASN A 5 -2.41 2.75 -12.33
C ASN A 5 -2.15 2.95 -10.82
N THR A 6 -2.38 1.91 -10.01
CA THR A 6 -2.08 1.95 -8.56
C THR A 6 -0.59 2.14 -8.31
N ILE A 7 0.28 1.46 -9.07
CA ILE A 7 1.73 1.64 -8.95
C ILE A 7 2.14 3.06 -9.35
N VAL A 8 1.65 3.59 -10.48
CA VAL A 8 1.97 4.97 -10.90
C VAL A 8 1.52 6.00 -9.85
N ARG A 9 0.33 5.82 -9.26
CA ARG A 9 -0.14 6.68 -8.16
C ARG A 9 0.75 6.55 -6.92
N LEU A 10 1.21 5.34 -6.61
CA LEU A 10 2.12 5.08 -5.51
C LEU A 10 3.47 5.76 -5.72
N GLU A 11 4.04 5.70 -6.93
CA GLU A 11 5.33 6.37 -7.23
C GLU A 11 5.19 7.88 -7.02
N ARG A 12 4.13 8.49 -7.55
CA ARG A 12 3.85 9.92 -7.34
C ARG A 12 3.64 10.25 -5.86
N PHE A 13 2.95 9.40 -5.12
CA PHE A 13 2.74 9.59 -3.68
C PHE A 13 4.08 9.53 -2.91
N ALA A 14 4.93 8.57 -3.25
CA ALA A 14 6.26 8.41 -2.70
C ALA A 14 7.12 9.66 -2.94
N GLU A 15 7.12 10.17 -4.18
CA GLU A 15 7.85 11.39 -4.55
C GLU A 15 7.30 12.63 -3.83
N GLN A 16 5.98 12.83 -3.82
CA GLN A 16 5.35 14.00 -3.17
C GLN A 16 5.59 14.05 -1.66
N LYS A 17 5.66 12.89 -1.01
CA LYS A 17 5.88 12.78 0.44
C LYS A 17 7.35 12.57 0.82
N GLY A 18 8.25 12.40 -0.16
CA GLY A 18 9.64 12.02 0.09
C GLY A 18 9.79 10.68 0.82
N LEU A 19 8.86 9.74 0.59
CA LEU A 19 8.85 8.42 1.23
C LEU A 19 9.51 7.38 0.33
N SER A 20 10.33 6.52 0.93
CA SER A 20 10.88 5.37 0.21
C SER A 20 9.84 4.25 0.09
N TYR A 21 9.91 3.47 -0.99
CA TYR A 21 9.06 2.28 -1.17
C TYR A 21 9.14 1.29 0.00
N ARG A 22 10.32 1.17 0.61
CA ARG A 22 10.50 0.37 1.83
C ARG A 22 9.63 0.88 2.97
N LYS A 23 9.57 2.21 3.17
CA LYS A 23 8.76 2.81 4.23
C LYS A 23 7.27 2.67 3.95
N ILE A 24 6.86 2.78 2.68
CA ILE A 24 5.47 2.56 2.28
C ILE A 24 5.07 1.10 2.50
N ALA A 25 5.92 0.14 2.09
CA ALA A 25 5.70 -1.28 2.36
C ALA A 25 5.52 -1.55 3.87
N GLN A 26 6.36 -0.95 4.71
CA GLN A 26 6.23 -1.04 6.17
C GLN A 26 4.92 -0.42 6.69
N MET A 27 4.48 0.71 6.13
CA MET A 27 3.23 1.38 6.55
C MET A 27 1.98 0.53 6.31
N ILE A 28 1.98 -0.31 5.27
CA ILE A 28 0.88 -1.23 4.96
C ILE A 28 1.11 -2.65 5.48
N GLY A 29 2.20 -2.87 6.22
CA GLY A 29 2.53 -4.16 6.83
C GLY A 29 2.98 -5.25 5.86
N ILE A 30 3.56 -4.88 4.70
CA ILE A 30 4.11 -5.85 3.73
C ILE A 30 5.64 -5.79 3.64
N GLY A 31 6.22 -6.84 3.09
CA GLY A 31 7.65 -6.87 2.75
C GLY A 31 7.99 -6.01 1.53
N GLN A 32 9.19 -5.44 1.51
CA GLN A 32 9.69 -4.73 0.33
C GLN A 32 9.79 -5.65 -0.90
N SER A 33 10.12 -6.93 -0.69
CA SER A 33 10.10 -7.96 -1.74
C SER A 33 8.70 -8.11 -2.34
N THR A 34 7.66 -8.19 -1.50
CA THR A 34 6.26 -8.31 -1.91
C THR A 34 5.82 -7.13 -2.78
N LEU A 35 6.14 -5.90 -2.37
CA LEU A 35 5.84 -4.71 -3.18
C LEU A 35 6.54 -4.75 -4.54
N SER A 36 7.78 -5.24 -4.57
CA SER A 36 8.57 -5.41 -5.79
C SER A 36 7.98 -6.47 -6.72
N GLU A 37 7.48 -7.58 -6.16
CA GLU A 37 6.81 -8.64 -6.91
C GLU A 37 5.49 -8.18 -7.53
N ILE A 38 4.70 -7.38 -6.79
CA ILE A 38 3.46 -6.78 -7.30
C ILE A 38 3.75 -5.81 -8.44
N ARG A 39 4.78 -4.97 -8.29
CA ARG A 39 5.26 -4.09 -9.37
C ARG A 39 5.62 -4.89 -10.62
N LYS A 40 6.30 -6.03 -10.45
CA LYS A 40 6.67 -6.92 -11.56
C LYS A 40 5.49 -7.76 -12.09
N GLY A 41 4.44 -7.95 -11.30
CA GLY A 41 3.29 -8.79 -11.63
C GLY A 41 3.58 -10.28 -11.46
N THR A 42 4.61 -10.59 -10.67
CA THR A 42 5.02 -11.96 -10.37
C THR A 42 4.46 -12.44 -9.04
N TYR A 43 3.80 -11.56 -8.28
CA TYR A 43 3.20 -11.90 -7.00
C TYR A 43 1.98 -12.80 -7.21
N ARG A 44 2.01 -14.00 -6.64
CA ARG A 44 0.92 -15.00 -6.75
C ARG A 44 0.06 -15.10 -5.49
N GLY A 45 0.27 -14.21 -4.52
CA GLY A 45 -0.54 -14.15 -3.30
C GLY A 45 -1.75 -13.22 -3.46
N ASN A 46 -2.20 -12.64 -2.34
CA ASN A 46 -3.33 -11.72 -2.29
C ASN A 46 -2.95 -10.33 -2.86
N GLU A 47 -2.65 -10.24 -4.15
CA GLU A 47 -2.29 -8.98 -4.81
C GLU A 47 -3.37 -7.91 -4.61
N GLU A 48 -4.64 -8.29 -4.76
CA GLU A 48 -5.79 -7.39 -4.62
C GLU A 48 -5.86 -6.73 -3.23
N GLU A 49 -5.61 -7.51 -2.17
CA GLU A 49 -5.61 -7.02 -0.80
C GLU A 49 -4.51 -5.97 -0.58
N ILE A 50 -3.34 -6.18 -1.21
CA ILE A 50 -2.21 -5.26 -1.10
C ILE A 50 -2.46 -3.99 -1.92
N LEU A 51 -3.04 -4.12 -3.11
CA LEU A 51 -3.45 -2.96 -3.92
C LEU A 51 -4.50 -2.12 -3.19
N LEU A 52 -5.46 -2.76 -2.50
CA LEU A 52 -6.44 -2.07 -1.65
C LEU A 52 -5.77 -1.32 -0.50
N LYS A 53 -4.83 -1.95 0.22
CA LYS A 53 -4.07 -1.29 1.30
C LYS A 53 -3.25 -0.10 0.80
N LEU A 54 -2.63 -0.22 -0.38
CA LEU A 54 -1.89 0.87 -1.01
C LEU A 54 -2.82 2.04 -1.36
N GLU A 55 -3.99 1.74 -1.92
CA GLU A 55 -4.96 2.77 -2.28
C GLU A 55 -5.55 3.46 -1.06
N ASP A 56 -5.89 2.71 -0.02
CA ASP A 56 -6.35 3.22 1.27
C ASP A 56 -5.28 4.12 1.94
N LEU A 57 -4.01 3.72 1.94
CA LEU A 57 -2.92 4.57 2.42
C LEU A 57 -2.86 5.91 1.67
N MET A 58 -2.90 5.86 0.33
CA MET A 58 -2.88 7.06 -0.50
C MET A 58 -4.10 7.93 -0.28
N GLU A 59 -5.28 7.34 -0.12
CA GLU A 59 -6.53 8.06 0.19
C GLU A 59 -6.49 8.73 1.55
N ARG A 60 -6.07 8.01 2.60
CA ARG A 60 -5.93 8.55 3.97
C ARG A 60 -5.00 9.76 3.98
N HIS A 61 -3.90 9.72 3.25
CA HIS A 61 -2.97 10.84 3.17
C HIS A 61 -3.42 11.98 2.25
N LYS A 62 -4.35 11.72 1.31
CA LYS A 62 -4.99 12.75 0.49
C LYS A 62 -6.12 13.45 1.24
N LYS A 63 -6.81 12.74 2.13
CA LYS A 63 -7.88 13.26 3.00
C LYS A 63 -7.30 13.82 4.31
N GLY A 64 -6.84 15.07 4.24
CA GLY A 64 -6.93 15.97 5.41
C GLY A 64 -8.37 16.35 5.79
N ILE A 65 -9.39 15.76 5.15
CA ILE A 65 -10.80 16.09 5.35
C ILE A 65 -11.64 14.80 5.41
N LYS A 66 -12.21 14.61 6.61
CA LYS A 66 -13.30 13.71 7.03
C LYS A 66 -12.99 12.23 7.24
N ARG A 67 -12.84 11.93 8.54
CA ARG A 67 -13.10 10.68 9.27
C ARG A 67 -13.87 9.64 8.45
N VAL A 68 -13.25 8.50 8.22
CA VAL A 68 -13.99 7.24 8.17
C VAL A 68 -13.20 6.20 8.93
N ASP A 69 -13.90 5.60 9.89
CA ASP A 69 -13.48 4.49 10.72
C ASP A 69 -13.06 3.33 9.82
N PHE A 70 -11.77 2.97 9.83
CA PHE A 70 -11.31 1.79 9.12
C PHE A 70 -10.48 0.96 10.08
N SER A 71 -11.22 0.22 10.92
CA SER A 71 -10.73 -0.88 11.74
C SER A 71 -10.10 -1.94 10.84
N VAL A 72 -8.77 -1.87 10.68
CA VAL A 72 -8.00 -2.98 10.13
C VAL A 72 -7.40 -3.71 11.33
N GLU A 73 -8.09 -4.76 11.77
CA GLU A 73 -7.50 -5.82 12.59
C GLU A 73 -6.34 -6.43 11.82
N THR A 74 -5.14 -5.90 11.99
CA THR A 74 -3.92 -6.64 11.68
C THR A 74 -3.63 -7.55 12.87
N ASP A 75 -4.12 -8.78 12.78
CA ASP A 75 -3.71 -9.89 13.65
C ASP A 75 -2.19 -10.07 13.53
N THR A 76 -1.47 -9.39 14.43
CA THR A 76 -0.03 -9.59 14.62
C THR A 76 0.10 -10.84 15.47
N LYS A 77 0.06 -11.98 14.79
CA LYS A 77 0.25 -13.30 15.38
C LYS A 77 1.64 -13.38 16.04
N LYS A 78 1.67 -13.12 17.35
CA LYS A 78 2.80 -13.45 18.23
C LYS A 78 2.92 -14.97 18.33
N ARG A 79 4.12 -15.49 18.10
CA ARG A 79 4.63 -16.68 18.78
C ARG A 79 6.13 -16.53 19.01
#